data_AF-A0A960PS52-F1
#
_entry.id   AF-A0A960PS52-F1
#
_cell.length_a   1.000
_cell.length_b   1.000
_cell.length_c   1.000
_cell.angle_alpha   90.00
_cell.angle_beta   90.00
_cell.angle_gamma   90.00
#
_symmetry.space_group_name_H-M   'P 1'
#
loop_
_entity.id
_entity.type
_entity.pdbx_description
1 polymer ?
#
loop_
_entity_poly.entity_id
_entity_poly.type
_entity_poly.pdbx_seq_one_letter_code
_entity_poly.pdbx_strand_id
1 'polypeptide(L)' 'VEVEELVFGETSRLVVDPSEERLQREFEGVRRTFIPIHSVVRIDEVQKQGTAKILEEGDGNNIRSFPVPIYTPRTDAGD' A
#
# COMPACT_ATOMS: atom_id res chain seq x y z
N VAL A 1 3.72 7.97 1.78
CA VAL A 1 2.57 8.14 2.69
C VAL A 1 2.99 7.62 4.04
N GLU A 2 2.69 8.32 5.13
CA GLU A 2 2.96 7.86 6.50
C GLU A 2 1.62 7.53 7.17
N VAL A 3 1.58 6.39 7.86
CA VAL A 3 0.42 5.93 8.63
C VAL A 3 0.88 5.67 10.06
N GLU A 4 0.19 6.29 11.02
CA GLU A 4 0.41 6.11 12.46
C GLU A 4 -0.93 5.78 13.14
N GLU A 5 -0.88 5.43 14.43
CA GLU A 5 -2.07 5.22 15.27
C GLU A 5 -3.05 4.18 14.70
N LEU A 6 -2.53 3.02 14.28
CA LEU A 6 -3.36 1.91 13.82
C LEU A 6 -4.30 1.44 14.94
N VAL A 7 -5.61 1.54 14.71
CA VAL A 7 -6.63 1.11 15.67
C VAL A 7 -7.27 -0.20 15.20
N PHE A 8 -7.41 -1.14 16.14
CA PHE A 8 -8.07 -2.44 15.93
C PHE A 8 -9.19 -2.61 16.95
N GLY A 9 -10.29 -3.25 16.58
CA GLY A 9 -11.35 -3.71 17.49
C GLY A 9 -12.38 -2.65 17.91
N GLU A 10 -12.49 -1.52 17.21
CA GLU A 10 -13.49 -0.48 17.55
C GLU A 10 -14.95 -0.94 17.30
N THR A 11 -15.17 -1.95 16.47
CA THR A 11 -16.51 -2.47 16.17
C THR A 11 -16.79 -3.80 16.89
N SER A 12 -17.41 -3.69 18.06
CA SER A 12 -18.15 -4.73 18.79
C SER A 12 -17.36 -5.84 19.50
N ARG A 13 -17.49 -5.87 20.82
CA ARG A 13 -16.96 -6.87 21.78
C ARG A 13 -17.51 -8.30 21.61
N LEU A 14 -18.38 -8.56 20.62
CA LEU A 14 -19.16 -9.80 20.55
C LEU A 14 -18.69 -10.76 19.45
N VAL A 15 -18.10 -10.28 18.35
CA VAL A 15 -17.50 -11.12 17.31
C VAL A 15 -16.34 -10.36 16.65
N VAL A 16 -15.11 -10.85 16.81
CA VAL A 16 -13.91 -10.33 16.14
C VAL A 16 -13.67 -11.14 14.87
N ASP A 17 -13.35 -10.47 13.75
CA ASP A 17 -12.96 -11.14 12.50
C ASP A 17 -11.54 -11.72 12.64
N PRO A 18 -11.30 -13.02 12.32
CA PRO A 18 -9.96 -13.61 12.36
C PRO A 18 -8.92 -12.88 11.51
N SER A 19 -9.36 -12.18 10.44
CA SER A 19 -8.49 -11.39 9.57
C SER A 19 -7.96 -10.15 10.28
N GLU A 20 -8.79 -9.53 11.13
CA GLU A 20 -8.42 -8.37 11.93
C GLU A 20 -7.45 -8.76 13.04
N GLU A 21 -7.66 -9.89 13.72
CA GLU A 21 -6.69 -10.39 14.72
C GLU A 21 -5.32 -10.67 14.11
N ARG A 22 -5.27 -11.21 12.89
CA ARG A 22 -4.01 -11.44 12.18
C ARG A 22 -3.30 -10.14 11.86
N LEU A 23 -4.03 -9.14 11.36
CA LEU A 23 -3.52 -7.79 11.12
C LEU A 23 -2.99 -7.16 12.41
N GLN A 24 -3.75 -7.24 13.50
CA GLN A 24 -3.35 -6.71 14.79
C GLN A 24 -2.04 -7.32 15.28
N ARG A 25 -1.87 -8.65 15.14
CA ARG A 25 -0.63 -9.35 15.50
C ARG A 25 0.54 -8.95 14.61
N GLU A 26 0.32 -8.82 13.31
CA GLU A 26 1.37 -8.43 12.36
C GLU A 26 1.92 -7.03 12.66
N PHE A 27 1.03 -6.11 13.05
CA PHE A 27 1.38 -4.74 13.40
C PHE A 27 1.62 -4.52 14.91
N GLU A 28 1.75 -5.60 15.70
CA GLU A 28 1.98 -5.49 17.14
C GLU A 28 3.31 -4.77 17.42
N GLY A 29 3.25 -3.66 18.16
CA GLY A 29 4.42 -2.83 18.47
C GLY A 29 4.87 -1.87 17.36
N VAL A 30 4.20 -1.86 16.21
CA VAL A 30 4.47 -0.92 15.12
C VAL A 30 3.79 0.42 15.41
N ARG A 31 4.59 1.46 15.64
CA ARG A 31 4.07 2.82 15.89
C ARG A 31 3.76 3.60 14.60
N ARG A 32 4.54 3.37 13.55
CA ARG A 32 4.45 4.06 12.26
C ARG A 32 4.87 3.17 11.11
N THR A 33 4.22 3.34 9.97
CA THR A 33 4.53 2.62 8.72
C THR A 33 4.66 3.62 7.58
N PHE A 34 5.74 3.50 6.81
CA PHE A 34 5.97 4.30 5.60
C PHE A 34 5.57 3.48 4.38
N ILE A 35 4.56 3.94 3.66
CA ILE A 35 4.07 3.32 2.43
C ILE A 35 4.64 4.08 1.23
N PRO A 36 5.42 3.42 0.35
CA PRO A 36 5.86 4.01 -0.90
C PRO A 36 4.67 4.43 -1.75
N ILE A 37 4.75 5.59 -2.41
CA ILE A 37 3.63 6.12 -3.21
C ILE A 37 3.27 5.17 -4.35
N HIS A 38 4.26 4.50 -4.96
CA HIS A 38 4.02 3.53 -6.03
C HIS A 38 3.34 2.23 -5.56
N SER A 39 3.30 1.98 -4.24
CA SER A 39 2.59 0.83 -3.65
C SER A 39 1.12 1.13 -3.36
N VAL A 40 0.69 2.40 -3.45
CA VAL A 40 -0.71 2.79 -3.25
C VAL A 40 -1.44 2.68 -4.59
N VAL A 41 -2.35 1.71 -4.69
CA VAL A 41 -3.14 1.50 -5.91
C VAL A 41 -4.32 2.47 -5.99
N ARG A 42 -5.07 2.65 -4.88
CA ARG A 42 -6.23 3.54 -4.81
C ARG A 42 -6.54 3.94 -3.37
N ILE A 43 -7.07 5.14 -3.18
CA ILE A 43 -7.63 5.62 -1.91
C ILE A 43 -9.08 6.01 -2.20
N ASP A 44 -10.02 5.32 -1.58
CA ASP A 44 -11.45 5.59 -1.72
C ASP A 44 -12.03 6.11 -0.41
N GLU A 45 -12.90 7.10 -0.49
CA GLU A 45 -13.79 7.49 0.60
C GLU A 45 -15.05 6.61 0.54
N VAL A 46 -15.38 5.93 1.64
CA VAL A 46 -16.49 4.99 1.69
C VAL A 46 -17.40 5.28 2.89
N GLN A 47 -18.70 5.04 2.73
CA GLN A 47 -19.68 5.23 3.82
C GLN A 47 -19.58 4.15 4.91
N LYS A 48 -19.12 2.95 4.56
CA LYS A 48 -18.97 1.82 5.48
C LYS A 48 -17.62 1.15 5.25
N GLN A 49 -16.91 0.87 6.34
CA GLN A 49 -15.65 0.13 6.31
C GLN A 49 -15.84 -1.28 5.74
N GLY A 50 -14.91 -1.69 4.86
CA GLY A 50 -14.84 -3.04 4.31
C GLY A 50 -13.96 -3.98 5.15
N THR A 51 -13.87 -5.24 4.73
CA THR A 51 -13.00 -6.23 5.40
C THR A 51 -11.53 -5.95 5.08
N ALA A 52 -10.74 -5.68 6.13
CA ALA A 52 -9.28 -5.57 6.00
C ALA A 52 -8.65 -6.95 5.76
N LYS A 53 -7.70 -7.04 4.83
CA LYS A 53 -7.03 -8.29 4.46
C LYS A 53 -5.56 -8.04 4.17
N ILE A 54 -4.70 -8.93 4.67
CA ILE A 54 -3.33 -9.06 4.20
C ILE A 54 -3.35 -10.07 3.07
N LEU A 55 -2.81 -9.69 1.92
CA LEU A 55 -2.53 -10.60 0.83
C LEU A 55 -1.02 -10.68 0.72
N GLU A 56 -0.49 -11.90 0.64
CA GLU A 56 0.92 -12.07 0.29
C GLU A 56 1.12 -11.52 -1.13
N GLU A 57 2.24 -10.82 -1.32
CA GLU A 57 2.65 -10.35 -2.62
C GLU A 57 2.89 -11.58 -3.50
N GLY A 58 1.95 -11.89 -4.41
CA GLY A 58 2.13 -12.96 -5.38
C GLY A 58 3.41 -12.70 -6.19
N ASP A 59 4.16 -13.76 -6.52
CA ASP A 59 5.48 -13.73 -7.17
C ASP A 59 5.69 -12.41 -7.94
N GLY A 60 6.50 -11.50 -7.38
CA GLY A 60 6.70 -10.09 -7.80
C GLY A 60 7.26 -9.87 -9.21
N ASN A 61 7.03 -10.83 -10.11
CA ASN A 61 7.53 -10.94 -11.46
C ASN A 61 6.60 -10.30 -12.52
N ASN A 62 5.47 -9.69 -12.10
CA ASN A 62 4.53 -9.01 -13.02
C ASN A 62 4.58 -7.48 -12.94
N ILE A 63 5.66 -6.88 -12.41
CA ILE A 63 5.89 -5.44 -12.43
C ILE A 63 6.90 -5.16 -13.55
N ARG A 64 6.44 -4.70 -14.71
CA ARG A 64 7.33 -4.24 -15.79
C ARG A 64 7.64 -2.76 -15.58
N SER A 65 8.92 -2.40 -15.53
CA SER A 65 9.35 -1.00 -15.51
C SER A 65 8.83 -0.30 -16.76
N PHE A 66 8.17 0.84 -16.58
CA PHE A 66 7.68 1.66 -17.69
C PHE A 66 8.88 2.24 -18.45
N PRO A 67 8.89 2.19 -19.80
CA PRO A 67 10.01 2.71 -20.57
C PRO A 67 10.14 4.22 -20.35
N VAL A 68 11.29 4.65 -19.83
CA VAL A 68 11.64 6.07 -19.72
C VAL A 68 12.04 6.58 -21.11
N PRO A 69 11.42 7.67 -21.63
CA PRO A 69 11.82 8.23 -22.90
C PRO A 69 13.25 8.78 -22.81
N ILE A 70 14.15 8.22 -23.61
CA ILE A 70 15.50 8.74 -23.80
C ILE A 70 15.35 10.01 -24.66
N TYR A 71 15.36 11.17 -24.04
CA TYR A 71 15.58 12.43 -24.76
C TYR A 71 17.05 12.50 -25.12
N THR A 72 17.42 12.08 -26.33
CA THR A 72 18.68 12.52 -26.92
C THR A 72 18.51 13.99 -27.31
N PRO A 73 19.29 14.93 -26.75
CA PRO A 73 19.30 16.28 -27.29
C PRO A 73 19.84 16.18 -28.73
N ARG A 74 19.11 16.77 -29.67
CA ARG A 74 19.57 16.91 -31.05
C ARG A 74 20.85 17.73 -31.02
N THR A 75 21.99 17.09 -31.28
CA THR A 75 23.20 17.80 -31.65
C THR A 75 22.97 18.39 -33.04
N ASP A 76 22.43 19.59 -33.11
CA ASP A 76 22.62 20.46 -34.26
C ASP A 76 24.05 21.00 -34.23
N ALA A 77 24.99 20.13 -34.59
CA ALA A 77 26.30 20.55 -35.05
C ALA A 77 26.10 21.13 -36.46
N GLY A 78 25.97 22.45 -36.53
CA GLY A 78 26.26 23.19 -37.75
C GLY A 78 27.76 23.16 -38.03
N ASP A 79 28.12 22.55 -39.16
CA ASP A 79 29.12 23.01 -40.15
C ASP A 79 28.86 22.24 -41.46
#